data_AF-A0A955Y9S0-F1
#
_entry.id   AF-A0A955Y9S0-F1
#
_cell.length_a   1.000
_cell.length_b   1.000
_cell.length_c   1.000
_cell.angle_alpha   90.00
_cell.angle_beta   90.00
_cell.angle_gamma   90.00
#
_symmetry.space_group_name_H-M   'P 1'
#
loop_
_entity.id
_entity.type
_entity.pdbx_description
1 polymer ?
#
loop_
_entity_poly.entity_id
_entity_poly.type
_entity_poly.pdbx_seq_one_letter_code
_entity_poly.pdbx_strand_id
1 'polypeptide(L)'
;AGVREDLAPRAVREVPRHEEVAPRGHERDALAELAMKELAGLSGLALLQRRHDDAAGLEGLGDVAARLQADEAGAAEDDEPDRPARNLGNETLAGVLRGDILPQIHCYRADDMLSMLQVADEMGFSVRSFHHATEAYKIRDVLAAKGVAASVWVDWWGFKLEAFDAIPQNAALLAEAGGRPVIHSDDEKGIQRLNQEAAKAWHAGLAEGIELSEEEALSWITENPAWVLGIDDQVGTLEVGKRADVVVWDAEPFSVYAKARLVFVDGALRYDAERPVVWSDFEVGQDAGHAEVR
;
A
#
# COMPACT_ATOMS: atom_id res chain seq x y z
N ALA A 1 -29.54 30.61 -38.82
CA ALA A 1 -30.55 29.88 -38.03
C ALA A 1 -29.76 28.93 -37.13
N GLY A 2 -29.44 29.27 -35.87
CA GLY A 2 -30.38 29.52 -34.76
C GLY A 2 -30.79 28.14 -34.23
N VAL A 3 -30.48 27.69 -33.02
CA VAL A 3 -30.27 28.38 -31.73
C VAL A 3 -29.32 27.52 -30.88
N ARG A 4 -28.39 28.17 -30.18
CA ARG A 4 -27.61 27.59 -29.07
C ARG A 4 -28.52 27.54 -27.83
N GLU A 5 -28.63 26.39 -27.19
CA GLU A 5 -29.17 26.31 -25.82
C GLU A 5 -28.01 26.25 -24.83
N ASP A 6 -28.00 27.26 -23.97
CA ASP A 6 -27.11 27.47 -22.86
C ASP A 6 -27.37 26.43 -21.75
N LEU A 7 -26.41 25.55 -21.49
CA LEU A 7 -26.36 24.78 -20.24
C LEU A 7 -25.55 25.57 -19.21
N ALA A 8 -26.24 26.43 -18.47
CA ALA A 8 -25.72 27.04 -17.26
C ALA A 8 -25.45 25.95 -16.18
N PRO A 9 -24.42 26.10 -15.33
CA PRO A 9 -24.15 25.16 -14.25
C PRO A 9 -25.28 25.23 -13.21
N ARG A 10 -25.87 24.07 -12.88
CA ARG A 10 -26.80 23.93 -11.75
C ARG A 10 -26.07 24.27 -10.46
N ALA A 11 -26.65 25.18 -9.68
CA ALA A 11 -26.17 25.55 -8.36
C ALA A 11 -26.03 24.32 -7.46
N VAL A 12 -24.84 24.14 -6.90
CA VAL A 12 -24.58 23.20 -5.81
C VAL A 12 -25.35 23.72 -4.59
N ARG A 13 -26.29 22.91 -4.10
CA ARG A 13 -27.03 23.20 -2.87
C ARG A 13 -26.08 22.96 -1.70
N GLU A 14 -25.74 24.02 -0.96
CA GLU A 14 -24.96 23.92 0.27
C GLU A 14 -25.65 22.93 1.25
N VAL A 15 -24.88 21.93 1.68
CA VAL A 15 -25.26 21.04 2.78
C VAL A 15 -24.95 21.79 4.09
N PRO A 16 -25.92 21.92 5.03
CA PRO A 16 -25.66 22.62 6.27
C PRO A 16 -24.62 21.86 7.10
N ARG A 17 -23.62 22.57 7.63
CA ARG A 17 -22.70 22.04 8.63
C ARG A 17 -23.51 21.71 9.87
N HIS A 18 -23.57 20.44 10.22
CA HIS A 18 -24.03 20.02 11.54
C HIS A 18 -22.95 20.44 12.57
N GLU A 19 -23.30 21.39 13.43
CA GLU A 19 -22.65 21.53 14.73
C GLU A 19 -23.06 20.31 15.56
N GLU A 20 -22.10 19.44 15.87
CA GLU A 20 -22.33 18.35 16.80
C GLU A 20 -21.40 18.51 18.01
N VAL A 21 -22.05 18.53 19.17
CA VAL A 21 -21.48 18.80 20.49
C VAL A 21 -20.69 17.58 20.97
N ALA A 22 -19.40 17.77 21.23
CA ALA A 22 -18.52 16.74 21.79
C ALA A 22 -18.99 16.28 23.19
N PRO A 23 -19.03 14.96 23.48
CA PRO A 23 -19.21 14.47 24.84
C PRO A 23 -17.88 14.57 25.63
N ARG A 24 -17.99 14.93 26.92
CA ARG A 24 -16.88 15.18 27.85
C ARG A 24 -16.29 13.89 28.44
N GLY A 25 -15.06 14.06 28.92
CA GLY A 25 -14.14 13.07 29.46
C GLY A 25 -14.65 12.18 30.58
N HIS A 26 -13.91 11.07 30.73
CA HIS A 26 -14.05 9.98 31.69
C HIS A 26 -15.05 8.87 31.33
N GLU A 27 -14.80 8.17 30.23
CA GLU A 27 -15.21 6.77 30.01
C GLU A 27 -14.52 6.18 28.75
N ARG A 28 -13.23 6.48 28.54
CA ARG A 28 -12.45 6.09 27.34
C ARG A 28 -11.32 5.08 27.59
N ASP A 29 -11.09 4.67 28.84
CA ASP A 29 -9.83 4.04 29.23
C ASP A 29 -9.81 2.50 29.21
N ALA A 30 -10.87 1.83 28.73
CA ALA A 30 -10.93 0.37 28.67
C ALA A 30 -10.68 -0.24 27.27
N LEU A 31 -10.65 0.58 26.20
CA LEU A 31 -10.65 0.08 24.81
C LEU A 31 -9.26 0.02 24.14
N ALA A 32 -8.31 0.84 24.57
CA ALA A 32 -6.97 0.89 23.95
C ALA A 32 -6.05 -0.29 24.34
N GLU A 33 -6.28 -0.93 25.49
CA GLU A 33 -5.54 -2.15 25.88
C GLU A 33 -6.03 -3.39 25.11
N LEU A 34 -7.26 -3.35 24.59
CA LEU A 34 -7.80 -4.36 23.67
C LEU A 34 -7.16 -4.20 22.28
N ALA A 35 -6.99 -2.96 21.80
CA ALA A 35 -6.38 -2.65 20.51
C ALA A 35 -4.90 -3.10 20.42
N MET A 36 -4.12 -2.97 21.50
CA MET A 36 -2.74 -3.50 21.55
C MET A 36 -2.68 -5.03 21.58
N LYS A 37 -3.67 -5.73 22.18
CA LYS A 37 -3.78 -7.19 22.14
C LYS A 37 -4.23 -7.70 20.77
N GLU A 38 -5.06 -6.96 20.05
CA GLU A 38 -5.47 -7.33 18.68
C GLU A 38 -4.39 -6.98 17.64
N LEU A 39 -3.74 -5.81 17.70
CA LEU A 39 -2.67 -5.45 16.76
C LEU A 39 -1.42 -6.33 16.90
N ALA A 40 -1.07 -6.77 18.11
CA ALA A 40 0.00 -7.75 18.33
C ALA A 40 -0.45 -9.21 18.05
N GLY A 41 -1.76 -9.50 18.09
CA GLY A 41 -2.32 -10.80 17.77
C GLY A 41 -2.50 -11.05 16.28
N LEU A 42 -2.77 -10.00 15.50
CA LEU A 42 -3.03 -10.08 14.05
C LEU A 42 -1.76 -10.21 13.20
N SER A 43 -0.57 -9.92 13.76
CA SER A 43 0.72 -10.20 13.12
C SER A 43 1.39 -11.49 13.60
N GLY A 44 0.69 -12.31 14.40
CA GLY A 44 1.34 -13.25 15.33
C GLY A 44 0.75 -14.65 15.41
N LEU A 45 0.40 -15.30 14.29
CA LEU A 45 0.13 -16.75 14.30
C LEU A 45 1.42 -17.62 14.41
N ALA A 46 2.46 -17.07 15.02
CA ALA A 46 3.71 -17.75 15.33
C ALA A 46 4.27 -17.33 16.71
N LEU A 47 3.46 -17.39 17.77
CA LEU A 47 3.98 -17.58 19.14
C LEU A 47 2.88 -18.03 20.09
N LEU A 48 2.76 -19.36 20.24
CA LEU A 48 2.05 -19.95 21.36
C LEU A 48 2.72 -19.54 22.69
N GLN A 49 1.87 -19.23 23.67
CA GLN A 49 2.12 -19.12 25.12
C GLN A 49 2.92 -17.90 25.61
N ARG A 50 2.17 -16.91 26.14
CA ARG A 50 2.32 -16.51 27.55
C ARG A 50 1.08 -15.76 28.06
N ARG A 51 0.62 -16.19 29.24
CA ARG A 51 -0.46 -15.59 30.01
C ARG A 51 0.06 -14.40 30.83
N HIS A 52 -0.89 -13.51 31.10
CA HIS A 52 -1.16 -12.77 32.34
C HIS A 52 -0.11 -11.83 32.94
N ASP A 53 -0.67 -10.69 33.37
CA ASP A 53 -0.21 -9.71 34.36
C ASP A 53 0.63 -8.56 33.79
N ASP A 54 0.08 -7.34 33.88
CA ASP A 54 0.72 -6.18 34.54
C ASP A 54 -0.09 -4.88 34.31
N ALA A 55 -0.92 -4.52 35.30
CA ALA A 55 -1.85 -3.40 35.30
C ALA A 55 -1.27 -2.08 35.87
N ALA A 56 -0.07 -1.65 35.44
CA ALA A 56 0.64 -0.55 36.11
C ALA A 56 1.10 0.63 35.22
N GLY A 57 0.66 0.74 33.97
CA GLY A 57 1.25 1.69 32.99
C GLY A 57 0.38 2.88 32.55
N LEU A 58 -0.60 3.32 33.35
CA LEU A 58 -1.77 4.09 32.88
C LEU A 58 -1.61 5.63 32.68
N GLU A 59 -0.43 6.26 32.78
CA GLU A 59 -0.37 7.73 32.90
C GLU A 59 0.14 8.55 31.67
N GLY A 60 0.55 7.97 30.55
CA GLY A 60 1.45 8.69 29.61
C GLY A 60 0.94 9.22 28.25
N LEU A 61 -0.18 8.75 27.69
CA LEU A 61 -0.38 8.87 26.22
C LEU A 61 -0.99 10.18 25.71
N GLY A 62 -1.81 10.87 26.51
CA GLY A 62 -2.24 12.24 26.18
C GLY A 62 -1.07 13.23 26.20
N ASP A 63 -0.03 12.89 26.96
CA ASP A 63 1.15 13.72 27.15
C ASP A 63 2.09 13.68 25.93
N VAL A 64 2.15 12.56 25.19
CA VAL A 64 3.07 12.44 24.02
C VAL A 64 2.61 13.28 22.82
N ALA A 65 1.31 13.26 22.50
CA ALA A 65 0.77 14.07 21.41
C ALA A 65 0.76 15.58 21.76
N ALA A 66 0.48 15.92 23.02
CA ALA A 66 0.56 17.30 23.50
C ALA A 66 2.01 17.84 23.55
N ARG A 67 2.98 16.99 23.94
CA ARG A 67 4.41 17.37 23.99
C ARG A 67 5.03 17.52 22.60
N LEU A 68 4.63 16.71 21.62
CA LEU A 68 5.09 16.88 20.24
C LEU A 68 4.54 18.17 19.60
N GLN A 69 3.33 18.62 19.98
CA GLN A 69 2.76 19.89 19.53
C GLN A 69 3.33 21.11 20.27
N ALA A 70 3.78 20.95 21.52
CA ALA A 70 4.43 22.01 22.29
C ALA A 70 5.85 22.35 21.78
N ASP A 71 6.57 21.40 21.21
CA ASP A 71 7.91 21.61 20.63
C ASP A 71 7.89 22.53 19.38
N GLU A 72 6.76 22.65 18.67
CA GLU A 72 6.63 23.53 17.49
C GLU A 72 6.16 24.95 17.83
N ALA A 73 5.55 25.16 19.00
CA ALA A 73 5.03 26.45 19.45
C ALA A 73 5.96 27.04 20.52
N GLY A 74 6.99 27.76 20.06
CA GLY A 74 8.11 28.24 20.87
C GLY A 74 7.80 28.74 22.28
N ALA A 75 8.58 28.22 23.24
CA ALA A 75 8.74 28.79 24.56
C ALA A 75 10.22 29.17 24.78
N ALA A 76 10.42 30.41 25.23
CA ALA A 76 11.68 30.91 25.73
C ALA A 76 11.90 30.47 27.20
N GLU A 77 13.18 30.42 27.60
CA GLU A 77 13.75 30.17 28.93
C GLU A 77 14.10 28.70 29.31
N ASP A 78 15.35 28.33 29.00
CA ASP A 78 16.39 27.81 29.91
C ASP A 78 16.11 26.67 30.91
N ASP A 79 15.17 25.78 30.63
CA ASP A 79 15.19 24.41 31.17
C ASP A 79 14.89 23.44 30.01
N GLU A 80 15.93 22.80 29.48
CA GLU A 80 15.80 21.82 28.39
C GLU A 80 14.99 20.64 28.95
N PRO A 81 13.72 20.45 28.54
CA PRO A 81 12.89 19.40 29.12
C PRO A 81 13.55 18.05 28.84
N ASP A 82 13.72 17.24 29.88
CA ASP A 82 14.41 15.95 29.82
C ASP A 82 13.81 15.09 28.70
N ARG A 83 14.51 15.04 27.57
CA ARG A 83 13.98 14.46 26.33
C ARG A 83 13.74 12.97 26.59
N PRO A 84 12.53 12.45 26.33
CA PRO A 84 12.25 11.05 26.60
C PRO A 84 13.26 10.16 25.87
N ALA A 85 13.69 9.09 26.54
CA ALA A 85 14.63 8.14 25.96
C ALA A 85 14.11 7.62 24.62
N ARG A 86 15.01 7.58 23.63
CA ARG A 86 14.68 7.19 22.26
C ARG A 86 14.06 5.79 22.22
N ASN A 87 12.87 5.67 21.64
CA ASN A 87 12.17 4.40 21.43
C ASN A 87 11.74 4.27 19.96
N LEU A 88 12.31 3.32 19.23
CA LEU A 88 12.05 3.13 17.80
C LEU A 88 10.58 2.78 17.49
N GLY A 89 9.91 2.06 18.39
CA GLY A 89 8.49 1.75 18.24
C GLY A 89 7.63 3.00 18.28
N ASN A 90 7.88 3.89 19.25
CA ASN A 90 7.17 5.17 19.36
C ASN A 90 7.52 6.12 18.21
N GLU A 91 8.78 6.13 17.74
CA GLU A 91 9.17 6.90 16.55
C GLU A 91 8.41 6.43 15.30
N THR A 92 8.24 5.12 15.14
CA THR A 92 7.49 4.52 14.03
C THR A 92 6.02 4.91 14.12
N LEU A 93 5.40 4.76 15.30
CA LEU A 93 4.01 5.15 15.52
C LEU A 93 3.81 6.64 15.26
N ALA A 94 4.71 7.48 15.75
CA ALA A 94 4.66 8.92 15.48
C ALA A 94 4.83 9.23 13.99
N GLY A 95 5.66 8.47 13.26
CA GLY A 95 5.78 8.56 11.81
C GLY A 95 4.49 8.18 11.07
N VAL A 96 3.78 7.16 11.53
CA VAL A 96 2.46 6.78 10.99
C VAL A 96 1.43 7.90 11.22
N LEU A 97 1.37 8.44 12.45
CA LEU A 97 0.43 9.52 12.79
C LEU A 97 0.73 10.84 12.05
N ARG A 98 2.00 11.12 11.75
CA ARG A 98 2.39 12.27 10.92
C ARG A 98 2.20 12.04 9.42
N GLY A 99 2.01 10.80 8.99
CA GLY A 99 1.93 10.43 7.58
C GLY A 99 3.29 10.25 6.88
N ASP A 100 4.39 10.24 7.64
CA ASP A 100 5.74 9.95 7.11
C ASP A 100 5.87 8.47 6.69
N ILE A 101 5.12 7.60 7.35
CA ILE A 101 5.09 6.16 7.09
C ILE A 101 3.72 5.79 6.55
N LEU A 102 3.69 5.15 5.38
CA LEU A 102 2.48 4.70 4.71
C LEU A 102 2.10 3.28 5.18
N PRO A 103 1.11 3.10 6.07
CA PRO A 103 0.81 1.81 6.66
C PRO A 103 0.20 0.86 5.63
N GLN A 104 0.76 -0.33 5.54
CA GLN A 104 0.27 -1.42 4.70
C GLN A 104 -0.08 -2.61 5.59
N ILE A 105 -1.31 -3.10 5.50
CA ILE A 105 -1.90 -3.96 6.54
C ILE A 105 -2.26 -5.32 5.96
N HIS A 106 -1.71 -6.39 6.53
CA HIS A 106 -2.09 -7.77 6.25
C HIS A 106 -3.56 -8.01 6.63
N CYS A 107 -4.42 -8.34 5.66
CA CYS A 107 -5.85 -8.54 5.92
C CYS A 107 -6.53 -9.33 4.80
N TYR A 108 -7.42 -10.27 5.11
CA TYR A 108 -8.15 -11.04 4.08
C TYR A 108 -9.60 -10.61 3.94
N ARG A 109 -10.33 -10.57 5.07
CA ARG A 109 -11.78 -10.47 5.09
C ARG A 109 -12.26 -9.02 5.07
N ALA A 110 -13.47 -8.82 4.56
CA ALA A 110 -14.06 -7.51 4.41
C ALA A 110 -14.38 -6.83 5.76
N ASP A 111 -14.83 -7.60 6.75
CA ASP A 111 -15.13 -7.10 8.10
C ASP A 111 -13.86 -6.67 8.86
N ASP A 112 -12.77 -7.42 8.70
CA ASP A 112 -11.47 -7.05 9.28
C ASP A 112 -10.93 -5.74 8.66
N MET A 113 -11.05 -5.58 7.34
CA MET A 113 -10.68 -4.34 6.65
C MET A 113 -11.52 -3.16 7.12
N LEU A 114 -12.85 -3.30 7.21
CA LEU A 114 -13.74 -2.25 7.71
C LEU A 114 -13.42 -1.85 9.15
N SER A 115 -13.14 -2.83 10.02
CA SER A 115 -12.76 -2.59 11.41
C SER A 115 -11.45 -1.81 11.50
N MET A 116 -10.45 -2.19 10.70
CA MET A 116 -9.17 -1.48 10.66
C MET A 116 -9.31 -0.05 10.11
N LEU A 117 -10.18 0.17 9.12
CA LEU A 117 -10.49 1.52 8.63
C LEU A 117 -11.15 2.37 9.71
N GLN A 118 -12.03 1.79 10.52
CA GLN A 118 -12.62 2.50 11.66
C GLN A 118 -11.56 2.86 12.71
N VAL A 119 -10.64 1.94 13.04
CA VAL A 119 -9.51 2.22 13.93
C VAL A 119 -8.64 3.34 13.37
N ALA A 120 -8.37 3.33 12.06
CA ALA A 120 -7.60 4.37 11.39
C ALA A 120 -8.27 5.75 11.51
N ASP A 121 -9.59 5.82 11.30
CA ASP A 121 -10.38 7.04 11.46
C ASP A 121 -10.39 7.53 12.92
N GLU A 122 -10.54 6.64 13.90
CA GLU A 122 -10.57 6.97 15.33
C GLU A 122 -9.21 7.47 15.85
N MET A 123 -8.12 6.89 15.36
CA MET A 123 -6.75 7.17 15.81
C MET A 123 -6.05 8.24 14.96
N GLY A 124 -6.66 8.68 13.85
CA GLY A 124 -6.15 9.77 13.02
C GLY A 124 -4.99 9.39 12.11
N PHE A 125 -4.96 8.18 11.56
CA PHE A 125 -4.01 7.78 10.52
C PHE A 125 -4.73 7.23 9.28
N SER A 126 -4.02 7.12 8.15
CA SER A 126 -4.56 6.54 6.92
C SER A 126 -3.95 5.19 6.62
N VAL A 127 -4.75 4.23 6.15
CA VAL A 127 -4.25 2.97 5.58
C VAL A 127 -3.87 3.20 4.11
N ARG A 128 -2.67 2.81 3.70
CA ARG A 128 -2.22 2.94 2.31
C ARG A 128 -2.72 1.79 1.44
N SER A 129 -2.54 0.56 1.91
CA SER A 129 -2.99 -0.65 1.21
C SER A 129 -3.32 -1.77 2.18
N PHE A 130 -4.35 -2.55 1.89
CA PHE A 130 -4.54 -3.86 2.49
C PHE A 130 -3.86 -4.94 1.65
N HIS A 131 -3.11 -5.82 2.30
CA HIS A 131 -2.39 -6.93 1.68
C HIS A 131 -3.18 -8.22 1.79
N HIS A 132 -3.15 -9.01 0.73
CA HIS A 132 -3.98 -10.18 0.45
C HIS A 132 -5.41 -9.78 0.05
N ALA A 133 -6.07 -8.99 0.90
CA ALA A 133 -7.32 -8.28 0.66
C ALA A 133 -8.34 -9.13 -0.12
N THR A 134 -8.45 -10.39 0.27
CA THR A 134 -9.13 -11.45 -0.45
C THR A 134 -10.59 -11.14 -0.74
N GLU A 135 -11.26 -10.47 0.19
CA GLU A 135 -12.65 -10.08 0.09
C GLU A 135 -12.84 -8.59 -0.25
N ALA A 136 -11.81 -7.89 -0.74
CA ALA A 136 -11.86 -6.45 -1.02
C ALA A 136 -12.94 -6.08 -2.03
N TYR A 137 -13.23 -6.95 -3.00
CA TYR A 137 -14.32 -6.79 -3.95
C TYR A 137 -15.70 -6.54 -3.29
N LYS A 138 -15.90 -7.04 -2.06
CA LYS A 138 -17.16 -6.84 -1.30
C LYS A 138 -17.31 -5.42 -0.76
N ILE A 139 -16.20 -4.69 -0.57
CA ILE A 139 -16.15 -3.34 0.00
C ILE A 139 -15.40 -2.35 -0.91
N ARG A 140 -15.33 -2.66 -2.21
CA ARG A 140 -14.54 -1.94 -3.21
C ARG A 140 -14.90 -0.45 -3.31
N ASP A 141 -16.18 -0.12 -3.13
CA ASP A 141 -16.71 1.24 -3.10
C ASP A 141 -16.18 2.02 -1.88
N VAL A 142 -16.11 1.37 -0.72
CA VAL A 142 -15.54 1.95 0.51
C VAL A 142 -14.05 2.21 0.34
N LEU A 143 -13.31 1.24 -0.21
CA LEU A 143 -11.86 1.37 -0.43
C LEU A 143 -11.56 2.47 -1.45
N ALA A 144 -12.30 2.54 -2.56
CA ALA A 144 -12.18 3.59 -3.56
C ALA A 144 -12.48 4.98 -2.96
N ALA A 145 -13.56 5.11 -2.20
CA ALA A 145 -13.95 6.38 -1.57
C ALA A 145 -12.92 6.89 -0.54
N LYS A 146 -12.25 5.98 0.19
CA LYS A 146 -11.18 6.31 1.13
C LYS A 146 -9.81 6.44 0.47
N GLY A 147 -9.67 6.13 -0.82
CA GLY A 147 -8.39 6.14 -1.51
C GLY A 147 -7.41 5.11 -0.97
N VAL A 148 -7.89 3.93 -0.58
CA VAL A 148 -7.08 2.82 -0.05
C VAL A 148 -6.88 1.78 -1.15
N ALA A 149 -5.63 1.37 -1.37
CA ALA A 149 -5.32 0.30 -2.33
C ALA A 149 -5.61 -1.08 -1.76
N ALA A 150 -5.72 -2.07 -2.64
CA ALA A 150 -5.83 -3.47 -2.27
C ALA A 150 -4.82 -4.30 -3.05
N SER A 151 -3.82 -4.84 -2.35
CA SER A 151 -2.84 -5.77 -2.89
C SER A 151 -3.40 -7.19 -2.82
N VAL A 152 -3.82 -7.74 -3.95
CA VAL A 152 -4.55 -9.02 -4.03
C VAL A 152 -3.76 -10.09 -4.79
N TRP A 153 -4.08 -11.34 -4.51
CA TRP A 153 -3.75 -12.46 -5.40
C TRP A 153 -4.90 -12.71 -6.38
N VAL A 154 -4.61 -13.36 -7.49
CA VAL A 154 -5.62 -13.79 -8.45
C VAL A 154 -6.16 -15.20 -8.17
N ASP A 155 -5.29 -16.17 -7.83
CA ASP A 155 -5.68 -17.58 -7.72
C ASP A 155 -5.03 -18.33 -6.53
N TRP A 156 -4.31 -17.64 -5.63
CA TRP A 156 -3.74 -18.25 -4.42
C TRP A 156 -4.64 -18.04 -3.20
N TRP A 157 -5.42 -19.08 -2.87
CA TRP A 157 -6.44 -19.01 -1.81
C TRP A 157 -6.89 -20.40 -1.33
N GLY A 158 -7.89 -20.46 -0.42
CA GLY A 158 -8.51 -21.71 0.03
C GLY A 158 -7.68 -22.52 1.05
N PHE A 159 -6.54 -21.98 1.48
CA PHE A 159 -5.63 -22.60 2.46
C PHE A 159 -5.97 -22.24 3.92
N LYS A 160 -6.88 -21.27 4.14
CA LYS A 160 -7.43 -20.87 5.44
C LYS A 160 -8.89 -20.46 5.28
N LEU A 161 -9.64 -20.43 6.38
CA LEU A 161 -11.02 -19.97 6.40
C LEU A 161 -11.17 -18.52 5.92
N GLU A 162 -10.28 -17.63 6.37
CA GLU A 162 -10.26 -16.20 5.98
C GLU A 162 -9.91 -15.96 4.51
N ALA A 163 -9.25 -16.93 3.87
CA ALA A 163 -8.83 -16.87 2.47
C ALA A 163 -9.72 -17.74 1.57
N PHE A 164 -10.92 -18.13 2.00
CA PHE A 164 -11.73 -19.12 1.28
C PHE A 164 -12.63 -18.50 0.20
N ASP A 165 -13.18 -17.30 0.45
CA ASP A 165 -14.16 -16.64 -0.45
C ASP A 165 -13.48 -15.69 -1.43
N ALA A 166 -12.40 -16.16 -2.01
CA ALA A 166 -11.58 -15.41 -2.93
C ALA A 166 -12.08 -15.64 -4.38
N ILE A 167 -12.01 -14.61 -5.24
CA ILE A 167 -12.46 -14.68 -6.65
C ILE A 167 -11.42 -14.07 -7.60
N PRO A 168 -11.24 -14.55 -8.86
CA PRO A 168 -10.16 -14.06 -9.71
C PRO A 168 -10.44 -12.64 -10.22
N GLN A 169 -11.70 -12.22 -10.17
CA GLN A 169 -12.17 -10.89 -10.56
C GLN A 169 -11.93 -9.81 -9.50
N ASN A 170 -11.33 -10.12 -8.36
CA ASN A 170 -11.19 -9.17 -7.25
C ASN A 170 -10.54 -7.85 -7.70
N ALA A 171 -9.40 -7.92 -8.38
CA ALA A 171 -8.72 -6.75 -8.93
C ALA A 171 -9.57 -5.99 -9.96
N ALA A 172 -10.26 -6.70 -10.85
CA ALA A 172 -11.11 -6.10 -11.88
C ALA A 172 -12.31 -5.35 -11.28
N LEU A 173 -12.96 -5.92 -10.27
CA LEU A 173 -14.05 -5.28 -9.55
C LEU A 173 -13.56 -4.03 -8.80
N LEU A 174 -12.40 -4.11 -8.16
CA LEU A 174 -11.77 -2.95 -7.51
C LEU A 174 -11.51 -1.81 -8.51
N ALA A 175 -10.97 -2.13 -9.69
CA ALA A 175 -10.75 -1.14 -10.75
C ALA A 175 -12.08 -0.53 -11.25
N GLU A 176 -13.11 -1.35 -11.50
CA GLU A 176 -14.45 -0.89 -11.90
C GLU A 176 -15.04 0.14 -10.92
N ALA A 177 -14.80 -0.06 -9.62
CA ALA A 177 -15.26 0.86 -8.58
C ALA A 177 -14.43 2.16 -8.47
N GLY A 178 -13.41 2.35 -9.31
CA GLY A 178 -12.47 3.47 -9.24
C GLY A 178 -11.39 3.30 -8.14
N GLY A 179 -11.20 2.08 -7.65
CA GLY A 179 -10.18 1.74 -6.67
C GLY A 179 -8.79 1.52 -7.29
N ARG A 180 -7.81 1.19 -6.45
CA ARG A 180 -6.41 0.91 -6.85
C ARG A 180 -6.02 -0.53 -6.50
N PRO A 181 -6.32 -1.51 -7.37
CA PRO A 181 -5.84 -2.87 -7.17
C PRO A 181 -4.33 -2.96 -7.45
N VAL A 182 -3.64 -3.81 -6.70
CA VAL A 182 -2.25 -4.20 -6.93
C VAL A 182 -2.20 -5.72 -7.02
N ILE A 183 -1.52 -6.27 -8.02
CA ILE A 183 -1.25 -7.70 -8.08
C ILE A 183 0.11 -7.96 -7.42
N HIS A 184 0.13 -8.79 -6.39
CA HIS A 184 1.36 -9.21 -5.71
C HIS A 184 1.41 -10.73 -5.58
N SER A 185 2.58 -11.29 -5.26
CA SER A 185 2.78 -12.74 -5.17
C SER A 185 2.88 -13.27 -3.75
N ASP A 186 3.42 -12.48 -2.81
CA ASP A 186 3.89 -12.96 -1.50
C ASP A 186 4.84 -14.19 -1.61
N ASP A 187 5.57 -14.26 -2.74
CA ASP A 187 6.48 -15.37 -3.07
C ASP A 187 7.63 -14.89 -3.97
N GLU A 188 8.85 -15.35 -3.65
CA GLU A 188 10.11 -15.00 -4.34
C GLU A 188 10.20 -15.48 -5.80
N LYS A 189 9.42 -16.49 -6.17
CA LYS A 189 9.37 -17.02 -7.55
C LYS A 189 8.17 -16.47 -8.30
N GLY A 190 7.03 -16.36 -7.65
CA GLY A 190 5.80 -15.81 -8.20
C GLY A 190 5.95 -14.36 -8.63
N ILE A 191 6.76 -13.57 -7.91
CA ILE A 191 7.01 -12.15 -8.24
C ILE A 191 7.60 -11.96 -9.65
N GLN A 192 8.28 -12.98 -10.19
CA GLN A 192 8.91 -12.93 -11.52
C GLN A 192 7.89 -13.11 -12.66
N ARG A 193 6.62 -13.36 -12.35
CA ARG A 193 5.55 -13.66 -13.32
C ARG A 193 4.30 -12.81 -13.10
N LEU A 194 4.42 -11.67 -12.43
CA LEU A 194 3.27 -10.80 -12.14
C LEU A 194 2.52 -10.33 -13.40
N ASN A 195 3.19 -10.25 -14.56
CA ASN A 195 2.53 -10.01 -15.85
C ASN A 195 1.49 -11.08 -16.17
N GLN A 196 1.78 -12.35 -15.88
CA GLN A 196 0.84 -13.44 -16.09
C GLN A 196 -0.28 -13.39 -15.03
N GLU A 197 0.02 -13.05 -13.79
CA GLU A 197 -0.98 -12.91 -12.72
C GLU A 197 -1.96 -11.75 -13.02
N ALA A 198 -1.45 -10.60 -13.49
CA ALA A 198 -2.27 -9.49 -13.95
C ALA A 198 -3.14 -9.88 -15.16
N ALA A 199 -2.57 -10.58 -16.14
CA ALA A 199 -3.31 -11.07 -17.30
C ALA A 199 -4.47 -11.99 -16.89
N LYS A 200 -4.25 -12.92 -15.94
CA LYS A 200 -5.32 -13.78 -15.40
C LYS A 200 -6.46 -12.96 -14.79
N ALA A 201 -6.12 -11.99 -13.94
CA ALA A 201 -7.12 -11.16 -13.26
C ALA A 201 -7.89 -10.28 -14.25
N TRP A 202 -7.19 -9.72 -15.24
CA TRP A 202 -7.80 -8.93 -16.31
C TRP A 202 -8.78 -9.76 -17.13
N HIS A 203 -8.36 -10.93 -17.62
CA HIS A 203 -9.23 -11.82 -18.38
C HIS A 203 -10.41 -12.34 -17.56
N ALA A 204 -10.25 -12.58 -16.26
CA ALA A 204 -11.35 -12.93 -15.38
C ALA A 204 -12.39 -11.81 -15.27
N GLY A 205 -11.95 -10.55 -15.19
CA GLY A 205 -12.83 -9.37 -15.23
C GLY A 205 -13.57 -9.22 -16.56
N LEU A 206 -12.85 -9.34 -17.68
CA LEU A 206 -13.44 -9.30 -19.02
C LEU A 206 -14.51 -10.39 -19.22
N ALA A 207 -14.29 -11.58 -18.68
CA ALA A 207 -15.23 -12.69 -18.77
C ALA A 207 -16.56 -12.40 -18.03
N GLU A 208 -16.54 -11.56 -17.00
CA GLU A 208 -17.73 -11.08 -16.29
C GLU A 208 -18.33 -9.79 -16.90
N GLY A 209 -17.79 -9.31 -18.03
CA GLY A 209 -18.28 -8.14 -18.74
C GLY A 209 -17.82 -6.79 -18.17
N ILE A 210 -16.78 -6.78 -17.33
CA ILE A 210 -16.16 -5.55 -16.84
C ILE A 210 -15.30 -4.96 -17.96
N GLU A 211 -15.57 -3.72 -18.36
CA GLU A 211 -14.78 -3.02 -19.38
C GLU A 211 -13.47 -2.54 -18.77
N LEU A 212 -12.37 -3.22 -19.12
CA LEU A 212 -11.02 -2.89 -18.68
C LEU A 212 -10.05 -2.92 -19.85
N SER A 213 -9.28 -1.86 -20.00
CA SER A 213 -8.17 -1.81 -20.95
C SER A 213 -6.97 -2.62 -20.46
N GLU A 214 -6.11 -2.99 -21.40
CA GLU A 214 -4.83 -3.63 -21.11
C GLU A 214 -3.90 -2.71 -20.30
N GLU A 215 -3.96 -1.39 -20.56
CA GLU A 215 -3.21 -0.38 -19.82
C GLU A 215 -3.63 -0.32 -18.34
N GLU A 216 -4.93 -0.36 -18.06
CA GLU A 216 -5.43 -0.46 -16.69
C GLU A 216 -4.92 -1.71 -15.98
N ALA A 217 -4.93 -2.86 -16.65
CA ALA A 217 -4.38 -4.10 -16.08
C ALA A 217 -2.86 -4.03 -15.85
N LEU A 218 -2.10 -3.39 -16.75
CA LEU A 218 -0.66 -3.17 -16.58
C LEU A 218 -0.37 -2.28 -15.36
N SER A 219 -1.21 -1.26 -15.12
CA SER A 219 -1.07 -0.37 -13.95
C SER A 219 -1.06 -1.12 -12.62
N TRP A 220 -1.73 -2.29 -12.53
CA TRP A 220 -1.81 -3.09 -11.30
C TRP A 220 -0.47 -3.69 -10.87
N ILE A 221 0.50 -3.74 -11.78
CA ILE A 221 1.86 -4.24 -11.54
C ILE A 221 2.95 -3.19 -11.78
N THR A 222 2.58 -1.95 -12.12
CA THR A 222 3.52 -0.84 -12.34
C THR A 222 3.16 0.40 -11.53
N GLU A 223 2.18 1.19 -11.98
CA GLU A 223 1.82 2.49 -11.38
C GLU A 223 1.23 2.31 -9.97
N ASN A 224 0.29 1.38 -9.79
CA ASN A 224 -0.37 1.18 -8.51
C ASN A 224 0.59 0.72 -7.40
N PRO A 225 1.50 -0.27 -7.61
CA PRO A 225 2.48 -0.59 -6.58
C PRO A 225 3.49 0.54 -6.34
N ALA A 226 3.87 1.32 -7.36
CA ALA A 226 4.72 2.51 -7.17
C ALA A 226 4.03 3.54 -6.25
N TRP A 227 2.74 3.76 -6.45
CA TRP A 227 1.92 4.60 -5.58
C TRP A 227 1.82 4.00 -4.18
N VAL A 228 1.53 2.71 -4.03
CA VAL A 228 1.46 2.06 -2.70
C VAL A 228 2.76 2.23 -1.91
N LEU A 229 3.90 2.22 -2.59
CA LEU A 229 5.23 2.43 -2.00
C LEU A 229 5.61 3.90 -1.80
N GLY A 230 4.85 4.85 -2.33
CA GLY A 230 5.14 6.30 -2.23
C GLY A 230 6.31 6.75 -3.10
N ILE A 231 6.53 6.07 -4.24
CA ILE A 231 7.62 6.34 -5.19
C ILE A 231 7.09 6.48 -6.63
N ASP A 232 5.81 6.78 -6.80
CA ASP A 232 5.15 6.98 -8.10
C ASP A 232 5.67 8.20 -8.85
N ASP A 233 6.34 9.14 -8.16
CA ASP A 233 7.09 10.23 -8.78
C ASP A 233 8.40 9.76 -9.45
N GLN A 234 8.87 8.56 -9.13
CA GLN A 234 10.14 8.01 -9.57
C GLN A 234 10.01 6.82 -10.51
N VAL A 235 8.98 5.97 -10.37
CA VAL A 235 8.81 4.72 -11.14
C VAL A 235 7.34 4.44 -11.47
N GLY A 236 7.08 3.35 -12.21
CA GLY A 236 5.73 2.83 -12.46
C GLY A 236 5.11 3.27 -13.79
N THR A 237 5.59 4.35 -14.41
CA THR A 237 5.16 4.82 -15.74
C THR A 237 6.35 5.26 -16.59
N LEU A 238 6.16 5.29 -17.92
CA LEU A 238 7.16 5.76 -18.87
C LEU A 238 6.97 7.26 -19.14
N GLU A 239 7.44 8.09 -18.21
CA GLU A 239 7.32 9.55 -18.26
C GLU A 239 8.67 10.24 -18.10
N VAL A 240 8.83 11.43 -18.71
CA VAL A 240 10.06 12.21 -18.59
C VAL A 240 10.29 12.61 -17.13
N GLY A 241 11.48 12.31 -16.61
CA GLY A 241 11.87 12.62 -15.23
C GLY A 241 11.84 11.41 -14.29
N LYS A 242 11.15 10.33 -14.67
CA LYS A 242 11.15 9.05 -13.93
C LYS A 242 12.38 8.20 -14.27
N ARG A 243 12.69 7.23 -13.40
CA ARG A 243 13.78 6.28 -13.60
C ARG A 243 13.53 5.44 -14.86
N ALA A 244 14.59 5.15 -15.58
CA ALA A 244 14.53 4.31 -16.78
C ALA A 244 14.55 2.81 -16.42
N ASP A 245 13.55 2.39 -15.63
CA ASP A 245 13.27 1.00 -15.28
C ASP A 245 12.34 0.41 -16.33
N VAL A 246 12.91 -0.29 -17.31
CA VAL A 246 12.19 -0.67 -18.53
C VAL A 246 12.43 -2.13 -18.87
N VAL A 247 11.35 -2.86 -19.14
CA VAL A 247 11.42 -4.21 -19.72
C VAL A 247 11.00 -4.15 -21.18
N VAL A 248 11.85 -4.66 -22.06
CA VAL A 248 11.50 -4.90 -23.47
C VAL A 248 11.14 -6.37 -23.60
N TRP A 249 9.91 -6.64 -24.02
CA TRP A 249 9.39 -7.99 -24.25
C TRP A 249 9.57 -8.42 -25.71
N ASP A 250 9.70 -9.72 -25.96
CA ASP A 250 9.75 -10.30 -27.32
C ASP A 250 8.37 -10.49 -27.98
N ALA A 251 7.31 -10.39 -27.18
CA ALA A 251 5.91 -10.46 -27.55
C ALA A 251 5.08 -9.59 -26.58
N GLU A 252 3.76 -9.60 -26.72
CA GLU A 252 2.86 -8.91 -25.79
C GLU A 252 3.07 -9.39 -24.34
N PRO A 253 3.43 -8.53 -23.36
CA PRO A 253 3.70 -8.93 -21.97
C PRO A 253 2.67 -9.85 -21.31
N PHE A 254 1.38 -9.79 -21.66
CA PHE A 254 0.35 -10.67 -21.09
C PHE A 254 0.25 -12.05 -21.74
N SER A 255 0.99 -12.30 -22.81
CA SER A 255 1.09 -13.64 -23.40
C SER A 255 1.88 -14.59 -22.50
N VAL A 256 1.38 -15.82 -22.34
CA VAL A 256 2.10 -16.91 -21.65
C VAL A 256 3.41 -17.32 -22.36
N TYR A 257 3.58 -16.92 -23.62
CA TYR A 257 4.79 -17.16 -24.39
C TYR A 257 5.81 -16.01 -24.31
N ALA A 258 5.41 -14.86 -23.78
CA ALA A 258 6.26 -13.68 -23.72
C ALA A 258 7.44 -13.91 -22.76
N LYS A 259 8.59 -13.42 -23.17
CA LYS A 259 9.83 -13.41 -22.38
C LYS A 259 10.41 -12.00 -22.38
N ALA A 260 10.96 -11.60 -21.25
CA ALA A 260 11.79 -10.42 -21.21
C ALA A 260 12.97 -10.63 -22.17
N ARG A 261 13.15 -9.71 -23.12
CA ARG A 261 14.25 -9.68 -24.07
C ARG A 261 15.39 -8.81 -23.55
N LEU A 262 15.05 -7.63 -23.00
CA LEU A 262 15.98 -6.71 -22.33
C LEU A 262 15.34 -6.21 -21.03
N VAL A 263 16.15 -6.01 -19.99
CA VAL A 263 15.73 -5.30 -18.76
C VAL A 263 16.74 -4.22 -18.45
N PHE A 264 16.25 -3.00 -18.26
CA PHE A 264 17.00 -1.84 -17.80
C PHE A 264 16.55 -1.49 -16.38
N VAL A 265 17.50 -1.17 -15.52
CA VAL A 265 17.27 -0.62 -14.18
C VAL A 265 18.13 0.61 -14.03
N ASP A 266 17.51 1.74 -13.66
CA ASP A 266 18.11 3.07 -13.64
C ASP A 266 18.79 3.42 -14.99
N GLY A 267 18.20 2.96 -16.10
CA GLY A 267 18.73 3.16 -17.46
C GLY A 267 19.91 2.28 -17.85
N ALA A 268 20.42 1.46 -16.94
CA ALA A 268 21.52 0.54 -17.21
C ALA A 268 20.98 -0.86 -17.57
N LEU A 269 21.51 -1.46 -18.64
CA LEU A 269 21.14 -2.81 -19.06
C LEU A 269 21.54 -3.81 -17.96
N ARG A 270 20.56 -4.56 -17.43
CA ARG A 270 20.72 -5.59 -16.39
C ARG A 270 20.51 -7.00 -16.89
N TYR A 271 19.68 -7.17 -17.91
CA TYR A 271 19.41 -8.47 -18.50
C TYR A 271 19.28 -8.35 -20.01
N ASP A 272 19.82 -9.35 -20.72
CA ASP A 272 19.71 -9.50 -22.16
C ASP A 272 19.58 -11.00 -22.47
N ALA A 273 18.48 -11.40 -23.11
CA ALA A 273 18.22 -12.81 -23.38
C ALA A 273 19.19 -13.46 -24.39
N GLU A 274 19.89 -12.67 -25.20
CA GLU A 274 20.79 -13.17 -26.25
C GLU A 274 22.27 -13.11 -25.87
N ARG A 275 22.64 -12.30 -24.87
CA ARG A 275 24.03 -12.14 -24.44
C ARG A 275 24.13 -12.02 -22.92
N PRO A 276 25.18 -12.60 -22.30
CA PRO A 276 25.46 -12.35 -20.89
C PRO A 276 25.68 -10.85 -20.64
N VAL A 277 25.02 -10.33 -19.62
CA VAL A 277 25.28 -8.98 -19.10
C VAL A 277 26.22 -9.13 -17.92
N VAL A 278 27.44 -8.62 -18.05
CA VAL A 278 28.38 -8.50 -16.94
C VAL A 278 28.14 -7.15 -16.29
N TRP A 279 27.65 -7.16 -15.05
CA TRP A 279 27.57 -5.95 -14.25
C TRP A 279 28.83 -5.85 -13.38
N SER A 280 29.51 -4.71 -13.48
CA SER A 280 30.51 -4.29 -12.50
C SER A 280 29.88 -3.22 -11.62
N ASP A 281 29.90 -3.44 -10.31
CA ASP A 281 29.57 -2.43 -9.29
C ASP A 281 30.74 -1.46 -9.03
N PHE A 282 31.82 -1.57 -9.82
CA PHE A 282 33.10 -0.86 -9.72
C PHE A 282 33.83 -0.96 -8.37
N GLU A 283 33.33 -1.67 -7.35
CA GLU A 283 33.91 -1.58 -5.99
C GLU A 283 34.02 -2.88 -5.16
N VAL A 284 33.90 -4.08 -5.71
CA VAL A 284 34.46 -5.27 -5.00
C VAL A 284 35.93 -5.47 -5.39
N GLY A 285 36.83 -4.84 -4.62
CA GLY A 285 38.26 -4.60 -4.91
C GLY A 285 39.12 -5.76 -5.42
N GLN A 286 39.41 -5.79 -6.72
CA GLN A 286 40.42 -6.64 -7.35
C GLN A 286 41.08 -5.89 -8.53
N ASP A 287 42.41 -5.80 -8.52
CA ASP A 287 43.21 -4.85 -9.29
C ASP A 287 42.92 -4.86 -10.81
N ALA A 288 42.62 -3.67 -11.34
CA ALA A 288 42.69 -3.37 -12.76
C ALA A 288 44.15 -3.49 -13.24
N GLY A 289 44.58 -4.72 -13.48
CA GLY A 289 46.00 -5.02 -13.54
C GLY A 289 46.41 -6.25 -14.34
N HIS A 290 45.59 -6.82 -15.23
CA HIS A 290 46.11 -7.73 -16.28
C HIS A 290 45.33 -7.59 -17.59
N ALA A 291 45.70 -6.57 -18.36
CA ALA A 291 45.76 -6.75 -19.79
C ALA A 291 46.93 -7.69 -20.10
N GLU A 292 46.67 -8.99 -20.24
CA GLU A 292 47.53 -9.79 -21.12
C GLU A 292 46.90 -9.77 -22.51
N VAL A 293 47.37 -8.80 -23.28
CA VAL A 293 47.48 -8.91 -24.72
C VAL A 293 48.42 -10.08 -25.00
N ARG A 294 47.88 -11.20 -25.48
CA ARG A 294 48.47 -12.05 -26.52
C ARG A 294 47.46 -13.01 -27.11
#